data_AF-A0A2D8A8E0-F1
#
_entry.id   AF-A0A2D8A8E0-F1
#
_cell.length_a   1.000
_cell.length_b   1.000
_cell.length_c   1.000
_cell.angle_alpha   90.00
_cell.angle_beta   90.00
_cell.angle_gamma   90.00
#
_symmetry.space_group_name_H-M   'P 1'
#
loop_
_entity.id
_entity.type
_entity.pdbx_description
1 polymer ?
#
loop_
_entity_poly.entity_id
_entity_poly.type
_entity_poly.pdbx_seq_one_letter_code
_entity_poly.pdbx_strand_id
1 'polypeptide(L)'
;DVQFLSWEHPFIDQALELITSGPAGNAAVGYIEHHGYKTGDCFIELQFVAQCSAPKALSVERYLPPDAMYLMMTPAGDLKVNDGELPGFPLPLKKGTARGLVEQKTAQVQPIIHKLEKLGAGQLSKMVERATAKAGEAYAARIARLHALAEENPSIPPMLAEQAKAEREAVIRAISQSQLVLDSVRLVFCG
;
A
#
# COMPACT_ATOMS: atom_id res chain seq x y z
N ASP A 1 -10.42 31.35 -18.73
CA ASP A 1 -11.15 30.35 -17.95
C ASP A 1 -10.13 29.59 -17.11
N VAL A 2 -10.35 29.46 -15.79
CA VAL A 2 -9.38 28.83 -14.86
C VAL A 2 -10.13 27.75 -14.09
N GLN A 3 -9.64 26.52 -14.17
CA GLN A 3 -10.16 25.39 -13.40
C GLN A 3 -9.42 25.30 -12.07
N PHE A 4 -10.15 25.12 -10.98
CA PHE A 4 -9.57 24.89 -9.66
C PHE A 4 -9.19 23.41 -9.52
N LEU A 5 -7.90 23.13 -9.39
CA LEU A 5 -7.38 21.77 -9.21
C LEU A 5 -7.39 21.40 -7.71
N SER A 6 -8.14 20.36 -7.37
CA SER A 6 -8.12 19.70 -6.06
C SER A 6 -7.82 18.20 -6.22
N TRP A 7 -7.64 17.48 -5.11
CA TRP A 7 -7.46 16.02 -5.13
C TRP A 7 -8.68 15.28 -5.66
N GLU A 8 -9.87 15.86 -5.57
CA GLU A 8 -11.11 15.32 -6.14
C GLU A 8 -11.37 15.74 -7.59
N HIS A 9 -10.44 16.48 -8.22
CA HIS A 9 -10.62 16.95 -9.59
C HIS A 9 -10.45 15.78 -10.58
N PRO A 10 -11.37 15.56 -11.54
CA PRO A 10 -11.32 14.40 -12.46
C PRO A 10 -10.02 14.26 -13.26
N PHE A 11 -9.33 15.38 -13.51
CA PHE A 11 -8.01 15.37 -14.14
C PHE A 11 -6.94 14.68 -13.28
N ILE A 12 -6.96 14.92 -11.97
CA ILE A 12 -6.03 14.30 -11.03
C ILE A 12 -6.35 12.80 -10.92
N ASP A 13 -7.62 12.43 -10.78
CA ASP A 13 -8.05 11.02 -10.74
C ASP A 13 -7.60 10.25 -11.99
N GLN A 14 -7.82 10.80 -13.19
CA GLN A 14 -7.41 10.16 -14.45
C GLN A 14 -5.89 10.04 -14.58
N ALA A 15 -5.15 11.06 -14.15
CA ALA A 15 -3.70 11.03 -14.17
C ALA A 15 -3.15 9.96 -13.21
N LEU A 16 -3.72 9.86 -12.00
CA LEU A 16 -3.37 8.81 -11.04
C LEU A 16 -3.71 7.44 -11.59
N GLU A 17 -4.92 7.23 -12.11
CA GLU A 17 -5.34 5.95 -12.69
C GLU A 17 -4.40 5.50 -13.81
N LEU A 18 -3.97 6.41 -14.69
CA LEU A 18 -3.02 6.10 -15.77
C LEU A 18 -1.66 5.62 -15.22
N ILE A 19 -1.18 6.24 -14.15
CA ILE A 19 0.12 5.91 -13.54
C ILE A 19 0.02 4.59 -12.75
N THR A 20 -1.03 4.42 -11.94
CA THR A 20 -1.18 3.27 -11.04
C THR A 20 -1.69 2.01 -11.72
N SER A 21 -2.25 2.11 -12.93
CA SER A 21 -2.69 0.95 -13.73
C SER A 21 -1.59 0.40 -14.65
N GLY A 22 -0.53 1.17 -14.89
CA GLY A 22 0.57 0.79 -15.76
C GLY A 22 1.72 0.09 -15.01
N PRO A 23 2.63 -0.58 -15.73
CA PRO A 23 3.82 -1.21 -15.14
C PRO A 23 4.96 -0.19 -14.85
N ALA A 24 4.71 1.10 -15.09
CA ALA A 24 5.72 2.13 -14.96
C ALA A 24 6.03 2.38 -13.48
N GLY A 25 7.26 2.09 -13.07
CA GLY A 25 7.68 2.23 -11.67
C GLY A 25 7.70 0.92 -10.88
N ASN A 26 7.11 -0.17 -11.40
CA ASN A 26 7.12 -1.49 -10.75
C ASN A 26 8.53 -2.08 -10.60
N ALA A 27 9.46 -1.70 -11.46
CA ALA A 27 10.87 -2.07 -11.33
C ALA A 27 11.75 -0.85 -11.56
N ALA A 28 12.57 -0.51 -10.57
CA ALA A 28 13.45 0.65 -10.65
C ALA A 28 14.84 0.35 -10.10
N VAL A 29 15.85 1.00 -10.68
CA VAL A 29 17.23 0.93 -10.24
C VAL A 29 17.79 2.35 -10.14
N GLY A 30 18.36 2.68 -8.99
CA GLY A 30 18.97 3.98 -8.74
C GLY A 30 20.24 3.85 -7.91
N TYR A 31 20.82 4.98 -7.55
CA TYR A 31 21.93 5.05 -6.61
C TYR A 31 21.76 6.22 -5.64
N ILE A 32 22.47 6.15 -4.52
CA ILE A 32 22.57 7.24 -3.55
C ILE A 32 24.05 7.52 -3.27
N GLU A 33 24.41 8.79 -3.07
CA GLU A 33 25.78 9.19 -2.74
C GLU A 33 25.99 9.31 -1.21
N HIS A 34 24.97 9.76 -0.50
CA HIS A 34 25.03 9.95 0.95
C HIS A 34 24.58 8.68 1.68
N HIS A 35 25.54 7.85 2.08
CA HIS A 35 25.31 6.62 2.84
C HIS A 35 26.47 6.25 3.76
N GLY A 36 26.22 5.33 4.69
CA GLY A 36 27.24 4.73 5.58
C GLY A 36 27.82 3.41 5.10
N TYR A 37 27.46 2.96 3.89
CA TYR A 37 27.82 1.64 3.34
C TYR A 37 28.98 1.69 2.32
N LYS A 38 29.45 0.52 1.85
CA LYS A 38 30.51 0.45 0.84
C LYS A 38 29.93 0.69 -0.55
N THR A 39 30.73 1.27 -1.44
CA THR A 39 30.36 1.40 -2.85
C THR A 39 29.99 0.03 -3.45
N GLY A 40 28.85 -0.01 -4.14
CA GLY A 40 28.28 -1.22 -4.72
C GLY A 40 27.44 -2.07 -3.76
N ASP A 41 27.31 -1.68 -2.48
CA ASP A 41 26.26 -2.18 -1.60
C ASP A 41 24.88 -1.75 -2.12
N CYS A 42 23.81 -2.42 -1.69
CA CYS A 42 22.48 -2.22 -2.27
C CYS A 42 21.36 -2.33 -1.23
N PHE A 43 20.47 -1.35 -1.23
CA PHE A 43 19.17 -1.41 -0.56
C PHE A 43 18.17 -2.08 -1.50
N ILE A 44 17.31 -2.92 -0.93
CA ILE A 44 16.27 -3.66 -1.66
C ILE A 44 14.93 -3.26 -1.07
N GLU A 45 14.11 -2.58 -1.86
CA GLU A 45 12.77 -2.14 -1.47
C GLU A 45 11.71 -2.95 -2.20
N LEU A 46 10.70 -3.44 -1.48
CA LEU A 46 9.50 -4.06 -2.04
C LEU A 46 8.28 -3.31 -1.52
N GLN A 47 7.39 -2.90 -2.43
CA GLN A 47 6.06 -2.37 -2.09
C GLN A 47 5.02 -3.44 -2.39
N PHE A 48 4.14 -3.68 -1.42
CA PHE A 48 2.99 -4.54 -1.57
C PHE A 48 1.71 -3.71 -1.54
N VAL A 49 0.74 -4.13 -2.33
CA VAL A 49 -0.59 -3.54 -2.38
C VAL A 49 -1.67 -4.50 -1.94
N ALA A 50 -2.65 -4.00 -1.20
CA ALA A 50 -3.85 -4.74 -0.87
C ALA A 50 -4.83 -4.64 -2.03
N GLN A 51 -5.08 -5.74 -2.72
CA GLN A 51 -6.10 -5.83 -3.75
C GLN A 51 -7.40 -6.37 -3.14
N CYS A 52 -8.45 -5.56 -3.19
CA CYS A 52 -9.77 -5.92 -2.72
C CYS A 52 -10.80 -5.67 -3.82
N SER A 53 -11.36 -6.73 -4.38
CA SER A 53 -12.45 -6.63 -5.35
C SER A 53 -13.76 -6.27 -4.66
N ALA A 54 -14.05 -4.98 -4.54
CA ALA A 54 -15.26 -4.46 -3.91
C ALA A 54 -15.86 -3.30 -4.72
N PRO A 55 -17.21 -3.14 -4.71
CA PRO A 55 -17.82 -1.94 -5.24
C PRO A 55 -17.29 -0.68 -4.55
N LYS A 56 -16.99 0.39 -5.32
CA LYS A 56 -16.50 1.68 -4.78
C LYS A 56 -17.40 2.24 -3.67
N ALA A 57 -18.71 1.98 -3.74
CA ALA A 57 -19.69 2.37 -2.71
C ALA A 57 -19.37 1.83 -1.31
N LEU A 58 -18.67 0.69 -1.18
CA LEU A 58 -18.28 0.14 0.12
C LEU A 58 -17.07 0.85 0.76
N SER A 59 -16.33 1.68 0.00
CA SER A 59 -15.20 2.47 0.49
C SER A 59 -14.19 1.67 1.34
N VAL A 60 -13.88 0.43 0.92
CA VAL A 60 -13.05 -0.52 1.70
C VAL A 60 -11.67 0.06 2.03
N GLU A 61 -11.13 0.89 1.14
CA GLU A 61 -9.84 1.58 1.27
C GLU A 61 -9.70 2.41 2.57
N ARG A 62 -10.82 2.85 3.18
CA ARG A 62 -10.82 3.53 4.49
C ARG A 62 -10.28 2.65 5.62
N TYR A 63 -10.47 1.34 5.49
CA TYR A 63 -10.12 0.34 6.49
C TYR A 63 -8.90 -0.47 6.08
N LEU A 64 -8.76 -0.74 4.78
CA LEU A 64 -7.65 -1.45 4.16
C LEU A 64 -7.03 -0.59 3.05
N PRO A 65 -6.10 0.32 3.38
CA PRO A 65 -5.44 1.17 2.40
C PRO A 65 -4.71 0.34 1.31
N PRO A 66 -4.65 0.85 0.07
CA PRO A 66 -4.00 0.13 -1.03
C PRO A 66 -2.49 0.01 -0.83
N ASP A 67 -1.83 0.95 -0.16
CA ASP A 67 -0.41 0.94 0.23
C ASP A 67 -0.18 0.05 1.45
N ALA A 68 -0.48 -1.23 1.28
CA ALA A 68 -0.57 -2.20 2.36
C ALA A 68 0.71 -2.35 3.19
N MET A 69 1.86 -2.45 2.52
CA MET A 69 3.12 -2.71 3.21
C MET A 69 4.33 -2.38 2.35
N TYR A 70 5.32 -1.77 2.99
CA TYR A 70 6.62 -1.45 2.44
C TYR A 70 7.70 -2.22 3.21
N LEU A 71 8.56 -2.93 2.49
CA LEU A 71 9.72 -3.65 3.06
C LEU A 71 11.00 -3.09 2.48
N MET A 72 11.97 -2.76 3.34
CA MET A 72 13.33 -2.41 2.92
C MET A 72 14.33 -3.32 3.62
N MET A 73 15.21 -3.96 2.84
CA MET A 73 16.43 -4.57 3.34
C MET A 73 17.59 -3.61 3.13
N THR A 74 18.29 -3.26 4.21
CA THR A 74 19.52 -2.48 4.15
C THR A 74 20.72 -3.34 3.74
N PRO A 75 21.83 -2.74 3.28
CA PRO A 75 23.04 -3.50 3.02
C PRO A 75 23.62 -4.25 4.22
N ALA A 76 23.35 -3.78 5.45
CA ALA A 76 23.76 -4.48 6.68
C ALA A 76 22.95 -5.75 6.95
N GLY A 77 21.84 -5.98 6.23
CA GLY A 77 20.93 -7.10 6.47
C GLY A 77 19.78 -6.77 7.45
N ASP A 78 19.61 -5.50 7.81
CA ASP A 78 18.47 -5.05 8.62
C ASP A 78 17.22 -4.91 7.78
N LEU A 79 16.12 -5.52 8.23
CA LEU A 79 14.79 -5.37 7.65
C LEU A 79 14.04 -4.22 8.31
N LYS A 80 13.56 -3.26 7.51
CA LYS A 80 12.62 -2.21 7.89
C LYS A 80 11.24 -2.51 7.30
N VAL A 81 10.19 -2.28 8.09
CA VAL A 81 8.80 -2.56 7.71
C VAL A 81 7.99 -1.28 7.92
N ASN A 82 7.40 -0.74 6.85
CA ASN A 82 6.58 0.48 6.83
C ASN A 82 7.26 1.75 7.40
N ASP A 83 8.57 1.70 7.61
CA ASP A 83 9.36 2.76 8.25
C ASP A 83 10.80 2.76 7.71
N GLY A 84 10.99 2.26 6.47
CA GLY A 84 12.28 2.31 5.81
C GLY A 84 12.35 3.57 4.96
N GLU A 85 13.20 4.50 5.36
CA GLU A 85 13.59 5.63 4.51
C GLU A 85 15.01 5.41 4.01
N LEU A 86 15.24 5.74 2.73
CA LEU A 86 16.59 5.78 2.20
C LEU A 86 17.34 6.95 2.85
N PRO A 87 18.64 6.81 3.15
CA PRO A 87 19.41 7.89 3.77
C PRO A 87 19.64 9.09 2.83
N GLY A 88 19.25 8.98 1.56
CA GLY A 88 19.30 10.06 0.58
C GLY A 88 18.32 9.81 -0.57
N PHE A 89 18.12 10.84 -1.39
CA PHE A 89 17.25 10.76 -2.56
C PHE A 89 17.88 9.86 -3.64
N PRO A 90 17.19 8.83 -4.13
CA PRO A 90 17.73 7.96 -5.16
C PRO A 90 17.84 8.71 -6.50
N LEU A 91 19.06 8.76 -7.03
CA LEU A 91 19.39 9.35 -8.31
C LEU A 91 19.30 8.31 -9.43
N PRO A 92 18.93 8.72 -10.66
CA PRO A 92 18.79 7.81 -11.78
C PRO A 92 20.16 7.33 -12.30
N LEU A 93 20.23 6.06 -12.69
CA LEU A 93 21.40 5.50 -13.39
C LEU A 93 21.16 5.43 -14.89
N LYS A 94 22.24 5.58 -15.68
CA LYS A 94 22.20 5.24 -17.10
C LYS A 94 21.87 3.75 -17.26
N LYS A 95 21.00 3.42 -18.21
CA LYS A 95 20.48 2.05 -18.42
C LYS A 95 21.58 0.97 -18.50
N GLY A 96 22.69 1.26 -19.19
CA GLY A 96 23.82 0.32 -19.28
C GLY A 96 24.48 0.04 -17.93
N THR A 97 24.73 1.09 -17.14
CA THR A 97 25.29 0.98 -15.79
C THR A 97 24.36 0.23 -14.84
N ALA A 98 23.07 0.59 -14.84
CA ALA A 98 22.06 -0.09 -14.04
C ALA A 98 22.03 -1.60 -14.35
N ARG A 99 22.02 -1.97 -15.63
CA ARG A 99 22.03 -3.37 -16.06
C ARG A 99 23.27 -4.12 -15.58
N GLY A 100 24.46 -3.54 -15.75
CA GLY A 100 25.70 -4.17 -15.30
C GLY A 100 25.75 -4.40 -13.78
N LEU A 101 25.30 -3.42 -12.99
CA LEU A 101 25.23 -3.54 -11.53
C LEU A 101 24.24 -4.63 -11.09
N VAL A 102 23.05 -4.67 -11.70
CA VAL A 102 22.06 -5.72 -11.43
C VAL A 102 22.65 -7.08 -11.78
N GLU A 103 23.18 -7.27 -12.99
CA GLU A 103 23.78 -8.54 -13.44
C GLU A 103 24.88 -9.03 -12.47
N GLN A 104 25.74 -8.14 -11.99
CA GLN A 104 26.79 -8.47 -11.03
C GLN A 104 26.25 -8.90 -9.66
N LYS A 105 25.11 -8.35 -9.22
CA LYS A 105 24.57 -8.55 -7.86
C LYS A 105 23.37 -9.50 -7.82
N THR A 106 22.85 -9.97 -8.96
CA THR A 106 21.68 -10.86 -9.05
C THR A 106 21.77 -12.05 -8.09
N ALA A 107 22.91 -12.75 -8.07
CA ALA A 107 23.09 -13.94 -7.23
C ALA A 107 22.96 -13.64 -5.71
N GLN A 108 23.23 -12.40 -5.29
CA GLN A 108 23.12 -11.96 -3.90
C GLN A 108 21.73 -11.39 -3.60
N VAL A 109 21.18 -10.59 -4.53
CA VAL A 109 19.92 -9.85 -4.34
C VAL A 109 18.69 -10.74 -4.51
N GLN A 110 18.70 -11.66 -5.49
CA GLN A 110 17.54 -12.47 -5.83
C GLN A 110 17.05 -13.34 -4.66
N PRO A 111 17.92 -14.04 -3.87
CA PRO A 111 17.47 -14.76 -2.69
C PRO A 111 16.82 -13.86 -1.62
N ILE A 112 17.28 -12.61 -1.49
CA ILE A 112 16.74 -11.63 -0.54
C ILE A 112 15.34 -11.20 -0.99
N ILE A 113 15.15 -10.88 -2.27
CA ILE A 113 13.82 -10.55 -2.82
C ILE A 113 12.82 -11.68 -2.53
N HIS A 114 13.17 -12.93 -2.83
CA HIS A 114 12.29 -14.08 -2.53
C HIS A 114 12.00 -14.24 -1.04
N LYS A 115 12.96 -13.93 -0.16
CA LYS A 115 12.74 -13.93 1.29
C LYS A 115 11.73 -12.85 1.69
N LEU A 116 11.89 -11.63 1.17
CA LEU A 116 11.00 -10.51 1.45
C LEU A 116 9.58 -10.76 0.90
N GLU A 117 9.45 -11.32 -0.29
CA GLU A 117 8.17 -11.77 -0.86
C GLU A 117 7.44 -12.74 0.06
N LYS A 118 8.13 -13.77 0.56
CA LYS A 118 7.55 -14.75 1.50
C LYS A 118 7.14 -14.10 2.82
N LEU A 119 7.98 -13.22 3.36
CA LEU A 119 7.68 -12.48 4.59
C LEU A 119 6.43 -11.61 4.41
N GLY A 120 6.33 -10.95 3.26
CA GLY A 120 5.20 -10.10 2.94
C GLY A 120 3.90 -10.86 2.77
N ALA A 121 3.91 -11.94 1.98
CA ALA A 121 2.75 -12.81 1.80
C ALA A 121 2.19 -13.35 3.14
N GLY A 122 3.06 -13.56 4.13
CA GLY A 122 2.66 -13.97 5.48
C GLY A 122 1.96 -12.91 6.34
N GLN A 123 1.90 -11.64 5.92
CA GLN A 123 1.24 -10.57 6.67
C GLN A 123 -0.24 -10.38 6.34
N LEU A 124 -0.75 -11.00 5.27
CA LEU A 124 -2.11 -10.80 4.80
C LEU A 124 -3.16 -11.03 5.90
N SER A 125 -3.04 -12.13 6.65
CA SER A 125 -4.01 -12.45 7.72
C SER A 125 -4.08 -11.36 8.79
N LYS A 126 -2.93 -10.91 9.30
CA LYS A 126 -2.85 -9.85 10.31
C LYS A 126 -3.39 -8.52 9.81
N MET A 127 -3.16 -8.23 8.53
CA MET A 127 -3.67 -7.01 7.89
C MET A 127 -5.19 -7.07 7.76
N VAL A 128 -5.75 -8.19 7.30
CA VAL A 128 -7.20 -8.44 7.22
C VAL A 128 -7.85 -8.37 8.59
N GLU A 129 -7.24 -8.95 9.62
CA GLU A 129 -7.71 -8.86 11.01
C GLU A 129 -7.78 -7.41 11.48
N ARG A 130 -6.71 -6.63 11.29
CA ARG A 130 -6.65 -5.22 11.69
C ARG A 130 -7.69 -4.37 10.95
N ALA A 131 -7.83 -4.57 9.64
CA ALA A 131 -8.81 -3.86 8.83
C ALA A 131 -10.25 -4.21 9.23
N THR A 132 -10.50 -5.49 9.52
CA THR A 132 -11.81 -5.98 10.00
C THR A 132 -12.16 -5.38 11.36
N ALA A 133 -11.20 -5.31 12.29
CA ALA A 133 -11.40 -4.67 13.59
C ALA A 133 -11.72 -3.17 13.43
N LYS A 134 -10.92 -2.45 12.64
CA LYS A 134 -11.13 -1.01 12.35
C LYS A 134 -12.50 -0.74 11.72
N ALA A 135 -12.91 -1.57 10.75
CA ALA A 135 -14.24 -1.49 10.15
C ALA A 135 -15.33 -1.79 11.20
N GLY A 136 -15.15 -2.85 11.99
CA GLY A 136 -16.07 -3.23 13.05
C GLY A 136 -16.33 -2.11 14.05
N GLU A 137 -15.29 -1.46 14.54
CA GLU A 137 -15.36 -0.33 15.47
C GLU A 137 -16.08 0.88 14.84
N ALA A 138 -15.71 1.26 13.62
CA ALA A 138 -16.31 2.40 12.92
C ALA A 138 -17.81 2.20 12.67
N TYR A 139 -18.22 1.02 12.22
CA TYR A 139 -19.64 0.71 12.01
C TYR A 139 -20.40 0.55 13.32
N ALA A 140 -19.80 -0.01 14.37
CA ALA A 140 -20.44 -0.08 15.68
C ALA A 140 -20.76 1.32 16.22
N ALA A 141 -19.81 2.25 16.13
CA ALA A 141 -20.03 3.65 16.51
C ALA A 141 -21.12 4.32 15.66
N ARG A 142 -21.11 4.10 14.34
CA ARG A 142 -22.14 4.63 13.41
C ARG A 142 -23.53 4.10 13.74
N ILE A 143 -23.66 2.80 13.98
CA ILE A 143 -24.94 2.15 14.31
C ILE A 143 -25.48 2.66 15.66
N ALA A 144 -24.63 2.73 16.69
CA ALA A 144 -25.02 3.26 17.99
C ALA A 144 -25.53 4.70 17.90
N ARG A 145 -24.84 5.54 17.12
CA ARG A 145 -25.27 6.92 16.84
C ARG A 145 -26.62 6.97 16.12
N LEU A 146 -26.86 6.10 15.14
CA LEU A 146 -28.14 6.05 14.43
C LEU A 146 -29.30 5.65 15.36
N HIS A 147 -29.07 4.71 16.26
CA HIS A 147 -30.08 4.33 17.26
C HIS A 147 -30.40 5.50 18.20
N ALA A 148 -29.39 6.15 18.78
CA ALA A 148 -29.60 7.30 19.67
C ALA A 148 -30.36 8.44 18.96
N LEU A 149 -30.01 8.74 17.71
CA LEU A 149 -30.69 9.76 16.93
C LEU A 149 -32.15 9.39 16.60
N ALA A 150 -32.45 8.11 16.36
CA ALA A 150 -33.81 7.65 16.09
C ALA A 150 -34.72 7.71 17.33
N GLU A 151 -34.15 7.55 18.54
CA GLU A 151 -34.89 7.71 19.80
C GLU A 151 -35.33 9.16 20.01
N GLU A 152 -34.48 10.13 19.70
CA GLU A 152 -34.76 11.57 19.87
C GLU A 152 -35.50 12.20 18.68
N ASN A 153 -35.45 11.59 17.49
CA ASN A 153 -35.99 12.16 16.26
C ASN A 153 -36.73 11.12 15.39
N PRO A 154 -38.08 11.11 15.42
CA PRO A 154 -38.92 10.20 14.62
C PRO A 154 -38.77 10.30 13.10
N SER A 155 -38.16 11.38 12.59
CA SER A 155 -37.88 11.52 11.15
C SER A 155 -36.76 10.61 10.65
N ILE A 156 -36.00 10.00 11.55
CA ILE A 156 -34.89 9.10 11.24
C ILE A 156 -35.41 7.66 11.19
N PRO A 157 -35.44 7.02 10.00
CA PRO A 157 -35.99 5.68 9.89
C PRO A 157 -35.10 4.64 10.57
N PRO A 158 -35.66 3.68 11.35
CA PRO A 158 -34.91 2.56 11.93
C PRO A 158 -34.16 1.72 10.87
N MET A 159 -34.67 1.69 9.64
CA MET A 159 -34.05 0.99 8.50
C MET A 159 -32.61 1.46 8.22
N LEU A 160 -32.22 2.69 8.57
CA LEU A 160 -30.85 3.18 8.38
C LEU A 160 -29.82 2.38 9.20
N ALA A 161 -30.18 1.96 10.41
CA ALA A 161 -29.31 1.12 11.23
C ALA A 161 -29.15 -0.28 10.63
N GLU A 162 -30.23 -0.84 10.08
CA GLU A 162 -30.18 -2.13 9.37
C GLU A 162 -29.36 -2.05 8.08
N GLN A 163 -29.48 -0.96 7.32
CA GLN A 163 -28.62 -0.70 6.16
C GLN A 163 -27.14 -0.60 6.55
N ALA A 164 -26.82 0.10 7.64
CA ALA A 164 -25.45 0.19 8.14
C ALA A 164 -24.90 -1.18 8.61
N LYS A 165 -25.74 -2.06 9.17
CA LYS A 165 -25.35 -3.44 9.49
C LYS A 165 -25.05 -4.25 8.23
N ALA A 166 -25.92 -4.18 7.21
CA ALA A 166 -25.70 -4.86 5.94
C ALA A 166 -24.43 -4.36 5.23
N GLU A 167 -24.19 -3.04 5.25
CA GLU A 167 -22.99 -2.39 4.72
C GLU A 167 -21.73 -2.89 5.45
N ARG A 168 -21.75 -2.94 6.80
CA ARG A 168 -20.67 -3.48 7.62
C ARG A 168 -20.32 -4.90 7.20
N GLU A 169 -21.32 -5.77 7.06
CA GLU A 169 -21.07 -7.16 6.66
C GLU A 169 -20.48 -7.26 5.25
N ALA A 170 -20.97 -6.44 4.31
CA ALA A 170 -20.43 -6.41 2.96
C ALA A 170 -18.96 -5.96 2.94
N VAL A 171 -18.61 -4.94 3.74
CA VAL A 171 -17.23 -4.46 3.91
C VAL A 171 -16.35 -5.56 4.52
N ILE A 172 -16.78 -6.20 5.61
CA ILE A 172 -16.01 -7.26 6.26
C ILE A 172 -15.79 -8.44 5.32
N ARG A 173 -16.83 -8.85 4.56
CA ARG A 173 -16.69 -9.90 3.54
C ARG A 173 -15.69 -9.52 2.46
N ALA A 174 -15.75 -8.28 1.95
CA ALA A 174 -14.79 -7.80 0.96
C ALA A 174 -13.34 -7.80 1.49
N ILE A 175 -13.13 -7.27 2.70
CA ILE A 175 -11.82 -7.29 3.37
C ILE A 175 -11.29 -8.72 3.50
N SER A 176 -12.14 -9.69 3.87
CA SER A 176 -11.73 -11.10 4.01
C SER A 176 -11.28 -11.76 2.71
N GLN A 177 -11.70 -11.23 1.56
CA GLN A 177 -11.34 -11.72 0.23
C GLN A 177 -10.15 -10.98 -0.37
N SER A 178 -9.56 -10.05 0.37
CA SER A 178 -8.43 -9.26 -0.10
C SER A 178 -7.18 -10.11 -0.27
N GLN A 179 -6.33 -9.71 -1.22
CA GLN A 179 -5.05 -10.32 -1.49
C GLN A 179 -3.94 -9.29 -1.29
N LEU A 180 -2.75 -9.76 -0.92
CA LEU A 180 -1.57 -8.94 -0.88
C LEU A 180 -0.69 -9.30 -2.08
N VAL A 181 -0.42 -8.32 -2.93
CA VAL A 181 0.32 -8.50 -4.18
C VAL A 181 1.59 -7.67 -4.13
N LEU A 182 2.71 -8.21 -4.61
CA LEU A 182 3.92 -7.44 -4.83
C LEU A 182 3.68 -6.49 -6.01
N ASP A 183 3.71 -5.19 -5.74
CA ASP A 183 3.48 -4.14 -6.73
C ASP A 183 4.79 -3.69 -7.37
N SER A 184 5.79 -3.34 -6.55
CA SER A 184 7.05 -2.83 -7.06
C SER A 184 8.27 -3.31 -6.30
N VAL A 185 9.39 -3.35 -7.02
CA VAL A 185 10.74 -3.66 -6.53
C VAL A 185 11.68 -2.54 -6.93
N ARG A 186 12.45 -2.03 -5.97
CA ARG A 186 13.52 -1.06 -6.23
C ARG A 186 14.86 -1.54 -5.68
N LEU A 187 15.89 -1.39 -6.50
CA LEU A 187 17.28 -1.61 -6.10
C LEU A 187 17.98 -0.26 -6.07
N VAL A 188 18.54 0.10 -4.92
CA VAL A 188 19.24 1.37 -4.75
C VAL A 188 20.68 1.10 -4.33
N PHE A 189 21.60 1.33 -5.26
CA PHE A 189 23.02 1.09 -5.07
C PHE A 189 23.69 2.22 -4.29
N CYS A 190 24.66 1.88 -3.47
CA CYS A 190 25.53 2.81 -2.78
C CYS A 190 26.65 3.23 -3.75
N GLY A 191 26.75 4.54 -4.01
CA GLY A 191 27.72 5.16 -4.92
C GLY A 191 29.17 5.10 -4.44
#